data_AF-A0A7S2KEK7-F1
#
_entry.id   AF-A0A7S2KEK7-F1
#
_cell.length_a   1.000
_cell.length_b   1.000
_cell.length_c   1.000
_cell.angle_alpha   90.00
_cell.angle_beta   90.00
_cell.angle_gamma   90.00
#
_symmetry.space_group_name_H-M   'P 1'
#
loop_
_entity.id
_entity.type
_entity.pdbx_description
1 polymer ?
#
loop_
_entity_poly.entity_id
_entity_poly.type
_entity_poly.pdbx_seq_one_letter_code
_entity_poly.pdbx_strand_id
1 'polypeptide(L)'
;AFGFFSPLFNIGVNDQFKWLPEGTVHLTGWTANFYFGVSFWFWAHVVGFARIGGSASAALKAYVRDHDKRALAVATGMVCCLGNTMQFLGGMAAGFATCDMVQAFPLVGILWGMLLFGEFRKAPLSVKALLVGVYIVYIIAVALLALSVNA
;
A
#
# COMPACT_ATOMS: atom_id res chain seq x y z
N ALA A 1 -5.29 -3.90 -7.71
CA ALA A 1 -4.68 -2.57 -7.83
C ALA A 1 -3.24 -2.55 -7.30
N PHE A 2 -3.01 -2.92 -6.03
CA PHE A 2 -1.65 -2.96 -5.46
C PHE A 2 -0.67 -3.96 -6.10
N GLY A 3 -1.14 -5.04 -6.75
CA GLY A 3 -0.24 -6.00 -7.42
C GLY A 3 0.59 -5.40 -8.57
N PHE A 4 0.09 -4.35 -9.24
CA PHE A 4 0.84 -3.63 -10.26
C PHE A 4 1.57 -2.39 -9.72
N PHE A 5 1.34 -2.02 -8.45
CA PHE A 5 1.99 -0.87 -7.83
C PHE A 5 3.50 -1.08 -7.79
N SER A 6 3.97 -2.16 -7.16
CA SER A 6 5.39 -2.44 -6.99
C SER A 6 6.19 -2.45 -8.31
N PRO A 7 5.78 -3.19 -9.37
CA PRO A 7 6.52 -3.17 -10.63
C PRO A 7 6.48 -1.82 -11.34
N LEU A 8 5.33 -1.14 -11.41
CA LEU A 8 5.23 0.17 -12.08
C LEU A 8 6.00 1.25 -11.32
N PHE A 9 5.98 1.20 -10.00
CA PHE A 9 6.74 2.09 -9.14
C PHE A 9 8.24 1.88 -9.31
N ASN A 10 8.70 0.62 -9.35
CA ASN A 10 10.10 0.28 -9.56
C ASN A 10 10.60 0.74 -10.95
N ILE A 11 9.78 0.58 -12.00
CA ILE A 11 10.07 1.11 -13.34
C ILE A 11 10.22 2.63 -13.31
N GLY A 12 9.33 3.34 -12.61
CA GLY A 12 9.37 4.81 -12.52
C GLY A 12 10.55 5.37 -11.74
N VAL A 13 11.03 4.65 -10.71
CA VAL A 13 12.14 5.12 -9.85
C VAL A 13 13.50 4.66 -10.35
N ASN A 14 13.64 3.40 -10.75
CA ASN A 14 14.92 2.81 -11.11
C ASN A 14 15.19 2.76 -12.62
N ASP A 15 14.25 3.19 -13.46
CA ASP A 15 14.34 3.16 -14.93
C ASP A 15 14.97 1.85 -15.46
N GLN A 16 14.40 0.71 -15.06
CA GLN A 16 14.93 -0.63 -15.38
C GLN A 16 15.07 -0.89 -16.88
N PHE A 17 14.31 -0.17 -17.70
CA PHE A 17 14.32 -0.30 -19.16
C PHE A 17 15.16 0.78 -19.86
N LYS A 18 15.84 1.66 -19.12
CA LYS A 18 16.67 2.77 -19.64
C LYS A 18 15.92 3.63 -20.67
N TRP A 19 14.67 3.96 -20.38
CA TRP A 19 13.86 4.79 -21.27
C TRP A 19 14.23 6.27 -21.18
N LEU A 20 14.89 6.70 -20.10
CA LEU A 20 15.36 8.07 -19.98
C LEU A 20 16.75 8.26 -20.64
N PRO A 21 17.00 9.41 -21.27
CA PRO A 21 18.32 9.79 -21.74
C PRO A 21 19.38 9.73 -20.63
N GLU A 22 20.62 9.40 -20.98
CA GLU A 22 21.73 9.38 -20.03
C GLU A 22 21.94 10.79 -19.43
N GLY A 23 21.94 10.89 -18.09
CA GLY A 23 22.10 12.14 -17.36
C GLY A 23 20.80 12.78 -16.85
N THR A 24 19.63 12.16 -17.09
CA THR A 24 18.37 12.66 -16.53
C THR A 24 18.28 12.36 -15.03
N VAL A 25 17.84 13.34 -14.23
CA VAL A 25 17.64 13.13 -12.79
C VAL A 25 16.50 12.13 -12.58
N HIS A 26 16.81 10.96 -12.03
CA HIS A 26 15.80 9.95 -11.72
C HIS A 26 14.82 10.46 -10.66
N LEU A 27 13.55 10.05 -10.80
CA LEU A 27 12.52 10.35 -9.80
C LEU A 27 12.90 9.69 -8.48
N THR A 28 12.93 10.48 -7.41
CA THR A 28 13.02 9.93 -6.06
C THR A 28 11.76 9.13 -5.74
N GLY A 29 11.88 8.14 -4.85
CA GLY A 29 10.71 7.35 -4.41
C GLY A 29 9.56 8.21 -3.88
N TRP A 30 9.87 9.33 -3.22
CA TRP A 30 8.88 10.30 -2.76
C TRP A 30 8.11 10.95 -3.89
N THR A 31 8.83 11.45 -4.90
CA THR A 31 8.22 12.13 -6.04
C THR A 31 7.40 11.17 -6.88
N ALA A 32 7.89 9.95 -7.12
CA ALA A 32 7.14 8.91 -7.80
C ALA A 32 5.84 8.54 -7.04
N ASN A 33 5.93 8.39 -5.72
CA ASN A 33 4.77 8.07 -4.89
C ASN A 33 3.72 9.20 -4.89
N PHE A 34 4.16 10.46 -4.89
CA PHE A 34 3.26 11.61 -4.98
C PHE A 34 2.43 11.58 -6.27
N TYR A 35 3.09 11.43 -7.44
CA TYR A 35 2.39 11.35 -8.72
C TYR A 35 1.45 10.14 -8.79
N PHE A 36 1.87 9.00 -8.24
CA PHE A 36 1.04 7.81 -8.17
C PHE A 36 -0.21 8.04 -7.30
N GLY A 37 -0.04 8.67 -6.14
CA GLY A 37 -1.13 9.02 -5.22
C GLY A 37 -2.13 10.00 -5.82
N VAL A 38 -1.66 11.06 -6.48
CA VAL A 38 -2.52 12.03 -7.18
C VAL A 38 -3.32 11.34 -8.30
N SER A 39 -2.68 10.46 -9.06
CA SER A 39 -3.32 9.69 -10.13
C SER A 39 -4.42 8.77 -9.58
N PHE A 40 -4.15 8.06 -8.48
CA PHE A 40 -5.14 7.20 -7.81
C PHE A 40 -6.30 8.00 -7.22
N TRP A 41 -6.01 9.13 -6.59
CA TRP A 41 -7.03 10.03 -6.06
C TRP A 41 -7.95 10.49 -7.20
N PHE A 42 -7.40 10.97 -8.31
CA PHE A 42 -8.18 11.39 -9.47
C PHE A 42 -9.06 10.26 -10.00
N TRP A 43 -8.49 9.08 -10.25
CA TRP A 43 -9.23 7.93 -10.79
C TRP A 43 -10.29 7.39 -9.82
N ALA A 44 -10.03 7.42 -8.51
CA ALA A 44 -11.01 7.01 -7.51
C ALA A 44 -12.26 7.90 -7.56
N HIS A 45 -12.10 9.21 -7.79
CA HIS A 45 -13.24 10.11 -7.95
C HIS A 45 -13.96 9.87 -9.27
N VAL A 46 -13.25 9.73 -10.40
CA VAL A 46 -13.86 9.43 -11.70
C VAL A 46 -14.71 8.16 -11.64
N VAL A 47 -14.16 7.06 -11.11
CA VAL A 47 -14.88 5.78 -10.97
C VAL A 47 -15.99 5.88 -9.95
N GLY A 48 -15.78 6.59 -8.84
CA GLY A 48 -16.77 6.82 -7.80
C GLY A 48 -18.01 7.55 -8.33
N PHE A 49 -17.81 8.64 -9.07
CA PHE A 49 -18.89 9.39 -9.69
C PHE A 49 -19.59 8.61 -10.82
N ALA A 50 -18.85 7.80 -11.60
CA ALA A 50 -19.44 6.97 -12.64
C ALA A 50 -20.33 5.84 -12.09
N ARG A 51 -20.07 5.34 -10.87
CA ARG A 51 -20.83 4.26 -10.23
C ARG A 51 -22.09 4.72 -9.50
N ILE A 52 -22.18 6.00 -9.14
CA ILE A 52 -23.40 6.60 -8.59
C ILE A 52 -24.26 6.97 -9.80
N GLY A 53 -25.07 6.05 -10.30
CA GLY A 53 -25.82 6.14 -11.58
C GLY A 53 -26.91 7.23 -11.66
N GLY A 54 -26.64 8.46 -11.24
CA GLY A 54 -27.50 9.63 -11.35
C GLY A 54 -26.75 10.86 -11.89
N SER A 55 -27.43 12.01 -12.02
CA SER A 55 -26.75 13.25 -12.46
C SER A 55 -25.64 13.61 -11.46
N ALA A 56 -24.44 13.94 -11.97
CA ALA A 56 -23.29 14.28 -11.14
C ALA A 56 -23.60 15.35 -10.07
N SER A 57 -24.53 16.25 -10.37
CA SER A 57 -25.07 17.27 -9.47
C SER A 57 -25.83 16.68 -8.26
N ALA A 58 -26.70 15.69 -8.49
CA ALA A 58 -27.48 15.05 -7.43
C ALA A 58 -26.62 14.11 -6.58
N ALA A 59 -25.69 13.39 -7.21
CA ALA A 59 -24.69 12.56 -6.52
C ALA A 59 -23.77 13.41 -5.64
N LEU A 60 -23.30 14.56 -6.13
CA LEU A 60 -22.48 15.48 -5.35
C LEU A 60 -23.27 16.11 -4.20
N LYS A 61 -24.53 16.49 -4.40
CA LYS A 61 -25.40 16.97 -3.31
C LYS A 61 -25.67 15.89 -2.25
N ALA A 62 -25.95 14.66 -2.67
CA ALA A 62 -26.17 13.54 -1.76
C ALA A 62 -24.87 13.18 -1.01
N TYR A 63 -23.74 13.19 -1.71
CA TYR A 63 -22.43 13.04 -1.11
C TYR A 63 -22.20 14.14 -0.08
N VAL A 64 -22.29 15.43 -0.42
CA VAL A 64 -22.06 16.51 0.54
C VAL A 64 -23.02 16.45 1.73
N ARG A 65 -24.29 16.07 1.53
CA ARG A 65 -25.31 15.99 2.58
C ARG A 65 -25.15 14.79 3.52
N ASP A 66 -24.52 13.71 3.08
CA ASP A 66 -24.28 12.54 3.93
C ASP A 66 -23.04 12.74 4.79
N HIS A 67 -23.22 12.84 6.11
CA HIS A 67 -22.15 13.07 7.08
C HIS A 67 -21.84 11.84 7.93
N ASP A 68 -22.55 10.73 7.74
CA ASP A 68 -22.41 9.60 8.66
C ASP A 68 -21.05 8.90 8.47
N LYS A 69 -20.31 8.73 9.57
CA LYS A 69 -18.97 8.10 9.64
C LYS A 69 -17.86 8.71 8.76
N ARG A 70 -18.06 9.90 8.18
CA ARG A 70 -17.03 10.59 7.38
C ARG A 70 -15.77 10.92 8.17
N ALA A 71 -15.92 11.38 9.41
CA ALA A 71 -14.79 11.65 10.28
C ALA A 71 -13.93 10.40 10.49
N LEU A 72 -14.56 9.22 10.57
CA LEU A 72 -13.87 7.94 10.65
C LEU A 72 -13.13 7.63 9.36
N ALA A 73 -13.75 7.85 8.19
CA ALA A 73 -13.10 7.64 6.89
C ALA A 73 -11.91 8.59 6.65
N VAL A 74 -12.02 9.85 7.09
CA VAL A 74 -10.92 10.80 7.04
C VAL A 74 -9.83 10.41 8.03
N ALA A 75 -10.17 9.99 9.25
CA ALA A 75 -9.21 9.51 10.24
C ALA A 75 -8.46 8.27 9.77
N THR A 76 -9.13 7.27 9.19
CA THR A 76 -8.47 6.08 8.64
C THR A 76 -7.59 6.44 7.44
N GLY A 77 -8.03 7.39 6.60
CA GLY A 77 -7.20 7.95 5.53
C GLY A 77 -5.93 8.62 6.04
N MET A 78 -6.03 9.44 7.10
CA MET A 78 -4.88 10.10 7.72
C MET A 78 -3.90 9.09 8.34
N VAL A 79 -4.41 8.07 9.05
CA VAL A 79 -3.58 7.00 9.61
C VAL A 79 -2.87 6.21 8.49
N CYS A 80 -3.56 5.93 7.38
CA CYS A 80 -2.97 5.29 6.22
C CYS A 80 -1.86 6.14 5.58
N CYS A 81 -2.10 7.44 5.37
CA CYS A 81 -1.10 8.37 4.86
C CYS A 81 0.12 8.48 5.77
N LEU A 82 -0.09 8.51 7.09
CA LEU A 82 0.99 8.51 8.06
C LEU A 82 1.82 7.23 7.97
N GLY A 83 1.18 6.06 7.92
CA GLY A 83 1.86 4.77 7.75
C GLY A 83 2.71 4.70 6.47
N ASN A 84 2.17 5.16 5.34
CA ASN A 84 2.92 5.22 4.08
C ASN A 84 4.11 6.19 4.17
N THR A 85 3.94 7.34 4.84
CA THR A 85 5.00 8.33 5.01
C THR A 85 6.13 7.78 5.89
N MET A 86 5.80 7.08 6.98
CA MET A 86 6.78 6.41 7.84
C MET A 86 7.52 5.29 7.10
N GLN A 87 6.83 4.54 6.24
CA GLN A 87 7.45 3.53 5.37
C GLN A 87 8.52 4.15 4.47
N PHE A 88 8.23 5.25 3.79
CA PHE A 88 9.20 5.93 2.91
C PHE A 88 10.34 6.61 3.69
N LEU A 89 10.08 7.15 4.88
CA LEU A 89 11.12 7.66 5.78
C LEU A 89 12.07 6.55 6.21
N GLY A 90 11.55 5.37 6.56
CA GLY A 90 12.35 4.18 6.87
C GLY A 90 13.23 3.72 5.70
N GLY A 91 12.73 3.81 4.46
CA GLY A 91 13.52 3.49 3.27
C GLY A 91 14.68 4.42 2.98
N MET A 92 14.58 5.69 3.37
CA MET A 92 15.72 6.59 3.27
C MET A 92 16.82 6.22 4.27
N ALA A 93 16.45 5.66 5.43
CA ALA A 93 17.41 5.26 6.46
C ALA A 93 18.03 3.88 6.22
N ALA A 94 17.30 2.94 5.61
CA ALA A 94 17.69 1.53 5.50
C ALA A 94 17.56 0.92 4.09
N GLY A 95 17.36 1.75 3.05
CA GLY A 95 17.26 1.34 1.64
C GLY A 95 15.85 1.00 1.16
N PHE A 96 15.58 1.12 -0.14
CA PHE A 96 14.23 0.91 -0.70
C PHE A 96 13.71 -0.54 -0.50
N ALA A 97 14.60 -1.53 -0.39
CA ALA A 97 14.23 -2.90 -0.08
C ALA A 97 13.56 -3.04 1.31
N THR A 98 13.95 -2.23 2.30
CA THR A 98 13.27 -2.23 3.61
C THR A 98 11.93 -1.51 3.60
N CYS A 99 11.67 -0.60 2.65
CA CYS A 99 10.30 -0.09 2.41
C CYS A 99 9.36 -1.21 2.00
N ASP A 100 9.76 -2.03 1.04
CA ASP A 100 8.91 -3.09 0.48
C ASP A 100 8.61 -4.18 1.53
N MET A 101 9.48 -4.37 2.53
CA MET A 101 9.19 -5.21 3.70
C MET A 101 7.96 -4.73 4.47
N VAL A 102 7.83 -3.42 4.70
CA VAL A 102 6.67 -2.85 5.40
C VAL A 102 5.38 -3.00 4.56
N GLN A 103 5.50 -3.26 3.26
CA GLN A 103 4.38 -3.52 2.36
C GLN A 103 3.73 -4.90 2.59
N ALA A 104 4.22 -5.67 3.57
CA ALA A 104 3.58 -6.85 4.15
C ALA A 104 2.23 -6.58 4.86
N PHE A 105 1.47 -5.58 4.41
CA PHE A 105 0.08 -5.33 4.79
C PHE A 105 -0.79 -6.59 4.80
N PRO A 106 -0.62 -7.59 3.89
CA PRO A 106 -1.36 -8.83 3.97
C PRO A 106 -1.09 -9.62 5.26
N LEU A 107 0.17 -9.66 5.73
CA LEU A 107 0.52 -10.36 6.97
C LEU A 107 -0.01 -9.62 8.19
N VAL A 108 0.16 -8.29 8.25
CA VAL A 108 -0.45 -7.50 9.33
C VAL A 108 -1.97 -7.66 9.33
N GLY A 109 -2.60 -7.65 8.16
CA GLY A 109 -4.04 -7.91 8.01
C GLY A 109 -4.45 -9.29 8.53
N ILE A 110 -3.69 -10.34 8.22
CA ILE A 110 -3.91 -11.69 8.76
C ILE A 110 -3.74 -11.72 10.29
N LEU A 111 -2.76 -11.01 10.86
CA LEU A 111 -2.59 -10.90 12.31
C LEU A 111 -3.82 -10.25 12.96
N TRP A 112 -4.26 -9.10 12.46
CA TRP A 112 -5.45 -8.41 12.97
C TRP A 112 -6.72 -9.27 12.80
N GLY A 113 -6.88 -9.92 11.64
CA GLY A 113 -7.95 -10.88 11.35
C GLY A 113 -7.97 -12.07 12.33
N MET A 114 -6.80 -12.59 12.67
CA MET A 114 -6.65 -13.71 13.60
C MET A 114 -6.86 -13.30 15.07
N LEU A 115 -6.25 -12.19 15.49
CA LEU A 115 -6.22 -11.76 16.90
C LEU A 115 -7.52 -11.06 17.33
N LEU A 116 -8.03 -10.14 16.52
CA LEU A 116 -9.16 -9.29 16.91
C LEU A 116 -10.50 -9.78 16.36
N PHE A 117 -10.52 -10.24 15.12
CA PHE A 117 -11.76 -10.71 14.48
C PHE A 117 -11.96 -12.22 14.64
N GLY A 118 -10.94 -12.96 15.05
CA GLY A 118 -11.01 -14.40 15.28
C GLY A 118 -11.36 -15.19 14.02
N GLU A 119 -11.11 -14.63 12.82
CA GLU A 119 -11.56 -15.15 11.52
C GLU A 119 -11.10 -16.60 11.27
N PHE A 120 -9.95 -16.98 11.84
CA PHE A 120 -9.34 -18.30 11.64
C PHE A 120 -9.54 -19.27 12.81
N ARG A 121 -10.37 -18.97 13.82
CA ARG A 121 -10.55 -19.85 15.00
C ARG A 121 -11.09 -21.23 14.62
N LYS A 122 -12.06 -21.27 13.70
CA LYS A 122 -12.67 -22.51 13.17
C LYS A 122 -11.94 -23.09 11.96
N ALA A 123 -10.84 -22.48 11.51
CA ALA A 123 -10.11 -22.95 10.35
C ALA A 123 -9.44 -24.33 10.61
N PRO A 124 -9.36 -25.19 9.59
CA PRO A 124 -8.69 -26.49 9.71
C PRO A 124 -7.19 -26.32 10.00
N LEU A 125 -6.60 -27.33 10.64
CA LEU A 125 -5.18 -27.32 11.04
C LEU A 125 -4.22 -27.06 9.87
N SER A 126 -4.56 -27.53 8.66
CA SER A 126 -3.79 -27.29 7.43
C SER A 126 -3.69 -25.80 7.08
N VAL A 127 -4.78 -25.05 7.21
CA VAL A 127 -4.80 -23.60 6.97
C VAL A 127 -3.99 -22.87 8.04
N LYS A 128 -4.10 -23.28 9.31
CA LYS A 128 -3.29 -22.71 10.39
C LYS A 128 -1.79 -22.96 10.18
N ALA A 129 -1.42 -24.17 9.75
CA ALA A 129 -0.04 -24.53 9.42
C ALA A 129 0.47 -23.71 8.23
N LEU A 130 -0.35 -23.52 7.18
CA LEU A 130 0.01 -22.70 6.03
C LEU A 130 0.22 -21.23 6.43
N LEU A 131 -0.67 -20.68 7.25
CA LEU A 131 -0.54 -19.31 7.76
C LEU A 131 0.77 -19.14 8.54
N VAL A 132 1.07 -20.04 9.48
CA VAL A 132 2.34 -20.03 10.22
C VAL A 132 3.54 -20.15 9.27
N GLY A 133 3.47 -21.01 8.26
CA GLY A 133 4.50 -21.15 7.24
C GLY A 133 4.79 -19.85 6.48
N VAL A 134 3.76 -19.10 6.08
CA VAL A 134 3.92 -17.80 5.42
C VAL A 134 4.64 -16.80 6.34
N TYR A 135 4.34 -16.78 7.65
CA TYR A 135 5.08 -15.92 8.59
C TYR A 135 6.54 -16.33 8.75
N ILE A 136 6.84 -17.62 8.83
CA ILE A 136 8.22 -18.11 8.96
C ILE A 136 9.04 -17.70 7.74
N VAL A 137 8.53 -17.97 6.53
CA VAL A 137 9.20 -17.60 5.28
C VAL A 137 9.40 -16.09 5.21
N TYR A 138 8.43 -15.30 5.64
CA TYR A 138 8.55 -13.85 5.69
C TYR A 138 9.63 -13.38 6.66
N ILE A 139 9.69 -13.90 7.89
CA ILE A 139 10.74 -13.56 8.87
C ILE A 139 12.12 -13.89 8.32
N ILE A 140 12.27 -15.05 7.66
CA ILE A 140 13.52 -15.44 7.00
C ILE A 140 13.89 -14.43 5.91
N ALA A 141 12.95 -14.04 5.06
CA ALA A 141 13.19 -13.03 4.03
C ALA A 141 13.61 -11.67 4.62
N VAL A 142 12.97 -11.23 5.71
CA VAL A 142 13.37 -10.02 6.45
C VAL A 142 14.81 -10.14 6.95
N ALA A 143 15.15 -11.25 7.59
CA ALA A 143 16.47 -11.47 8.16
C ALA A 143 17.54 -11.47 7.07
N LEU A 144 17.29 -12.15 5.94
CA LEU A 144 18.21 -12.16 4.80
C LEU A 144 18.41 -10.76 4.22
N LEU A 145 17.36 -9.97 4.07
CA LEU A 145 17.46 -8.59 3.58
C LEU A 145 18.21 -7.68 4.56
N ALA A 146 17.95 -7.81 5.86
CA ALA A 146 18.67 -7.06 6.88
C ALA A 146 20.17 -7.44 6.92
N LEU A 147 20.49 -8.71 6.70
CA LEU A 147 21.87 -9.18 6.57
C LEU A 147 22.53 -8.68 5.28
N SER A 148 21.82 -8.63 4.15
CA SER A 148 22.37 -8.16 2.88
C SER A 148 22.68 -6.66 2.85
N VAL A 149 22.04 -5.87 3.72
CA VAL A 149 22.32 -4.42 3.82
C VAL A 149 23.60 -4.15 4.63
N ASN A 150 24.03 -5.09 5.48
CA ASN A 150 25.23 -4.96 6.32
C ASN A 150 26.46 -5.71 5.78
N ALA A 151 26.35 -6.35 4.62
CA ALA A 151 27.42 -7.09 3.95
C ALA A 151 27.97 -6.28 2.76
#